data_AF-A0A8J2PBK8-F1
#
_entry.id   AF-A0A8J2PBK8-F1
#
_cell.length_a   1.000
_cell.length_b   1.000
_cell.length_c   1.000
_cell.angle_alpha   90.00
_cell.angle_beta   90.00
_cell.angle_gamma   90.00
#
_symmetry.space_group_name_H-M   'P 1'
#
loop_
_entity.id
_entity.type
_entity.pdbx_description
1 polymer ?
#
loop_
_entity_poly.entity_id
_entity_poly.type
_entity_poly.pdbx_seq_one_letter_code
_entity_poly.pdbx_strand_id
1 'polypeptide(L)'
;MPEFKIRIRTTRPVSKGEPLTIFYWMGHIGEHTQLRQETIRMKGFFRCECARCKDPTELGTYRSGIVCQNCRRNNVSGYFLPEDPLDIEPDAKWKCSSCRAIKLAGNISRQVEKFQERISKMHEEFGSDPEDDRFIEFCKSFITKTSGISLHPNHWVIQSAITAAGEYLMLHRQTTLSLDLSMYFIKYWKHLLSIQDVLTPGMTRAIYIIKEDAYLTLMVVPLRIGFQGFYWTTSGNKSIKILRWNLRQYSEVSLEDFVDLTVAAVK
;
A
#
# COMPACT_ATOMS: atom_id res chain seq x y z
N MET A 1 36.57 -19.71 -1.46
CA MET A 1 35.22 -19.21 -1.79
C MET A 1 34.60 -18.66 -0.51
N PRO A 2 33.87 -17.54 -0.52
CA PRO A 2 33.19 -17.08 0.69
C PRO A 2 32.13 -18.11 1.12
N GLU A 3 32.05 -18.38 2.42
CA GLU A 3 31.04 -19.27 3.00
C GLU A 3 29.65 -18.63 2.85
N PHE A 4 28.76 -19.27 2.07
CA PHE A 4 27.39 -18.79 1.94
C PHE A 4 26.58 -19.22 3.17
N LYS A 5 26.19 -18.25 4.02
CA LYS A 5 25.38 -18.47 5.21
C LYS A 5 23.95 -17.94 5.02
N ILE A 6 22.96 -18.80 5.22
CA ILE A 6 21.53 -18.41 5.27
C ILE A 6 21.14 -18.13 6.73
N ARG A 7 20.43 -17.02 6.97
CA ARG A 7 19.84 -16.68 8.27
C ARG A 7 18.33 -16.56 8.10
N ILE A 8 17.58 -17.35 8.86
CA ILE A 8 16.12 -17.32 8.88
C ILE A 8 15.68 -16.72 10.21
N ARG A 9 14.73 -15.79 10.16
CA ARG A 9 14.15 -15.13 11.34
C ARG A 9 12.64 -15.13 11.23
N THR A 10 11.96 -15.31 12.35
CA THR A 10 10.51 -15.18 12.42
C THR A 10 10.13 -13.70 12.37
N THR A 11 9.10 -13.36 11.61
CA THR A 11 8.58 -11.98 11.54
C THR A 11 7.60 -11.68 12.67
N ARG A 12 6.99 -12.72 13.24
CA ARG A 12 6.05 -12.67 14.38
C ARG A 12 6.34 -13.77 15.40
N PRO A 13 5.74 -13.75 16.60
CA PRO A 13 5.75 -14.90 17.49
C PRO A 13 5.16 -16.15 16.82
N VAL A 14 5.76 -17.31 17.08
CA VAL A 14 5.35 -18.61 16.55
C VAL A 14 5.22 -19.59 17.71
N SER A 15 4.10 -20.32 17.76
CA SER A 15 3.84 -21.28 18.83
C SER A 15 4.58 -22.61 18.60
N LYS A 16 4.85 -23.35 19.67
CA LYS A 16 5.46 -24.69 19.56
C LYS A 16 4.56 -25.60 18.71
N GLY A 17 5.13 -26.23 17.68
CA GLY A 17 4.42 -27.12 16.76
C GLY A 17 3.73 -26.41 15.59
N GLU A 18 3.76 -25.08 15.54
CA GLU A 18 3.25 -24.32 14.41
C GLU A 18 4.22 -24.40 13.21
N PRO A 19 3.73 -24.66 11.99
CA PRO A 19 4.57 -24.67 10.80
C PRO A 19 5.21 -23.29 10.52
N LEU A 20 6.51 -23.28 10.28
CA LEU A 20 7.21 -22.10 9.77
C LEU A 20 6.94 -21.96 8.27
N THR A 21 6.49 -20.78 7.86
CA THR A 21 6.16 -20.49 6.46
C THR A 21 6.93 -19.27 5.98
N ILE A 22 7.22 -19.24 4.67
CA ILE A 22 7.87 -18.13 3.98
C ILE A 22 7.06 -17.75 2.74
N PHE A 23 7.25 -16.52 2.25
CA PHE A 23 6.73 -16.13 0.95
C PHE A 23 7.57 -16.78 -0.15
N TYR A 24 6.89 -17.46 -1.08
CA TYR A 24 7.54 -18.07 -2.25
C TYR A 24 8.13 -17.03 -3.20
N TRP A 25 7.57 -15.82 -3.21
CA TRP A 25 7.99 -14.71 -4.05
C TRP A 25 7.82 -13.40 -3.28
N MET A 26 8.81 -12.51 -3.36
CA MET A 26 8.76 -11.23 -2.64
C MET A 26 7.65 -10.30 -3.13
N GLY A 27 7.26 -10.38 -4.41
CA GLY A 27 6.14 -9.61 -4.97
C GLY A 27 4.78 -9.95 -4.34
N HIS A 28 4.58 -11.18 -3.84
CA HIS A 28 3.30 -11.64 -3.28
C HIS A 28 2.83 -10.84 -2.06
N ILE A 29 3.73 -10.09 -1.42
CA ILE A 29 3.39 -9.24 -0.28
C ILE A 29 2.52 -8.06 -0.73
N GLY A 30 2.81 -7.50 -1.91
CA GLY A 30 2.10 -6.34 -2.47
C GLY A 30 0.95 -6.68 -3.41
N GLU A 31 0.86 -7.91 -3.91
CA GLU A 31 -0.14 -8.34 -4.89
C GLU A 31 -1.49 -8.70 -4.25
N HIS A 32 -2.61 -8.53 -4.96
CA HIS A 32 -3.94 -9.04 -4.58
C HIS A 32 -4.05 -10.56 -4.82
N THR A 33 -5.06 -11.23 -4.25
CA THR A 33 -5.19 -12.70 -4.27
C THR A 33 -5.11 -13.31 -5.67
N GLN A 34 -5.76 -12.74 -6.69
CA GLN A 34 -5.73 -13.33 -8.05
C GLN A 34 -4.33 -13.32 -8.66
N LEU A 35 -3.60 -12.21 -8.57
CA LEU A 35 -2.22 -12.12 -9.09
C LEU A 35 -1.26 -13.03 -8.31
N ARG A 36 -1.51 -13.23 -7.00
CA ARG A 36 -0.79 -14.24 -6.21
C ARG A 36 -1.09 -15.65 -6.72
N GLN A 37 -2.34 -15.98 -7.03
CA GLN A 37 -2.70 -17.28 -7.58
C GLN A 37 -2.05 -17.49 -8.95
N GLU A 38 -2.08 -16.49 -9.83
CA GLU A 38 -1.45 -16.55 -11.14
C GLU A 38 0.05 -16.80 -11.02
N THR A 39 0.76 -16.00 -10.21
CA THR A 39 2.20 -16.13 -10.02
C THR A 39 2.58 -17.47 -9.41
N ILE A 40 1.85 -17.95 -8.39
CA ILE A 40 2.11 -19.24 -7.73
C ILE A 40 1.77 -20.41 -8.66
N ARG A 41 0.68 -20.34 -9.43
CA ARG A 41 0.32 -21.37 -10.41
C ARG A 41 1.40 -21.48 -11.50
N MET A 42 1.89 -20.34 -11.99
CA MET A 42 2.94 -20.30 -13.04
C MET A 42 4.32 -20.74 -12.54
N LYS A 43 4.77 -20.23 -11.38
CA LYS A 43 6.16 -20.43 -10.90
C LYS A 43 6.29 -21.57 -9.88
N GLY A 44 5.26 -21.77 -9.07
CA GLY A 44 5.24 -22.77 -7.99
C GLY A 44 4.54 -24.06 -8.40
N PHE A 45 3.73 -24.06 -9.46
CA PHE A 45 2.94 -25.21 -9.91
C PHE A 45 1.95 -25.76 -8.87
N PHE A 46 1.45 -24.89 -7.98
CA PHE A 46 0.39 -25.23 -7.02
C PHE A 46 -0.62 -24.08 -6.89
N ARG A 47 -1.74 -24.34 -6.21
CA ARG A 47 -2.74 -23.33 -5.84
C ARG A 47 -2.54 -22.96 -4.37
N CYS A 48 -2.42 -21.67 -4.07
CA CYS A 48 -2.20 -21.24 -2.69
C CYS A 48 -3.52 -21.24 -1.92
N GLU A 49 -3.58 -21.97 -0.81
CA GLU A 49 -4.78 -22.07 0.03
C GLU A 49 -4.58 -21.45 1.43
N CYS A 50 -3.66 -20.47 1.53
CA CYS A 50 -3.48 -19.72 2.77
C CYS A 50 -4.76 -18.98 3.16
N ALA A 51 -4.89 -18.60 4.44
CA ALA A 51 -6.08 -17.91 4.96
C ALA A 51 -6.51 -16.71 4.10
N ARG A 52 -5.54 -15.90 3.66
CA ARG A 52 -5.77 -14.78 2.75
C ARG A 52 -6.33 -15.21 1.39
N CYS A 53 -5.77 -16.26 0.78
CA CYS A 53 -6.18 -16.71 -0.55
C CYS A 53 -7.58 -17.32 -0.57
N LYS A 54 -8.06 -17.84 0.57
CA LYS A 54 -9.40 -18.43 0.68
C LYS A 54 -10.48 -17.42 1.08
N ASP A 55 -10.08 -16.21 1.47
CA ASP A 55 -10.99 -15.17 1.90
C ASP A 55 -11.28 -14.19 0.74
N PRO A 56 -12.54 -14.08 0.28
CA PRO A 56 -12.94 -13.10 -0.76
C PRO A 56 -12.64 -11.64 -0.39
N THR A 57 -12.54 -11.34 0.90
CA THR A 57 -12.22 -9.99 1.41
C THR A 57 -10.72 -9.78 1.62
N GLU A 58 -9.89 -10.79 1.37
CA GLU A 58 -8.45 -10.75 1.59
C GLU A 58 -8.08 -10.31 3.02
N LEU A 59 -8.61 -10.99 4.02
CA LEU A 59 -8.47 -10.66 5.45
C LEU A 59 -9.11 -9.30 5.80
N GLY A 60 -10.27 -9.00 5.20
CA GLY A 60 -10.97 -7.73 5.41
C GLY A 60 -10.28 -6.50 4.80
N THR A 61 -9.25 -6.69 3.97
CA THR A 61 -8.54 -5.57 3.32
C THR A 61 -9.20 -5.13 2.02
N TYR A 62 -9.99 -6.00 1.37
CA TYR A 62 -10.72 -5.77 0.12
C TYR A 62 -9.84 -5.25 -1.02
N ARG A 63 -8.61 -5.78 -1.15
CA ARG A 63 -7.64 -5.26 -2.12
C ARG A 63 -8.04 -5.46 -3.58
N SER A 64 -8.87 -6.44 -3.89
CA SER A 64 -9.48 -6.61 -5.23
C SER A 64 -10.93 -6.14 -5.32
N GLY A 65 -11.48 -5.47 -4.29
CA GLY A 65 -12.89 -5.12 -4.22
C GLY A 65 -13.31 -4.00 -5.18
N ILE A 66 -14.38 -4.23 -5.96
CA ILE A 66 -14.95 -3.24 -6.89
C ILE A 66 -16.26 -2.71 -6.33
N VAL A 67 -16.46 -1.39 -6.33
CA VAL A 67 -17.69 -0.77 -5.82
C VAL A 67 -18.87 -1.17 -6.70
N CYS A 68 -19.93 -1.70 -6.08
CA CYS A 68 -21.16 -2.00 -6.77
C CYS A 68 -21.94 -0.71 -7.06
N GLN A 69 -22.00 -0.30 -8.34
CA GLN A 69 -22.71 0.91 -8.74
C GLN A 69 -24.22 0.86 -8.47
N ASN A 70 -24.82 -0.33 -8.38
CA ASN A 70 -26.21 -0.47 -7.99
C ASN A 70 -26.39 -0.18 -6.49
N CYS A 71 -25.55 -0.76 -5.62
CA CYS A 71 -25.57 -0.47 -4.18
C CYS A 71 -25.28 1.00 -3.91
N ARG A 72 -24.24 1.56 -4.55
CA ARG A 72 -23.88 2.98 -4.42
C ARG A 72 -25.03 3.92 -4.78
N ARG A 73 -25.75 3.67 -5.88
CA ARG A 73 -26.93 4.47 -6.28
C ARG A 73 -28.08 4.41 -5.28
N ASN A 74 -28.17 3.30 -4.54
CA ASN A 74 -29.20 3.10 -3.51
C ASN A 74 -28.69 3.44 -2.09
N ASN A 75 -27.57 4.16 -1.95
CA ASN A 75 -26.94 4.48 -0.66
C ASN A 75 -26.64 3.26 0.24
N VAL A 76 -26.33 2.12 -0.39
CA VAL A 76 -25.91 0.89 0.29
C VAL A 76 -24.43 0.65 0.01
N SER A 77 -23.65 0.31 1.04
CA SER A 77 -22.27 -0.16 0.85
C SER A 77 -22.30 -1.58 0.28
N GLY A 78 -21.63 -1.81 -0.86
CA GLY A 78 -21.54 -3.14 -1.46
C GLY A 78 -20.43 -3.24 -2.49
N TYR A 79 -19.73 -4.37 -2.49
CA TYR A 79 -18.56 -4.61 -3.33
C TYR A 79 -18.71 -5.92 -4.10
N PHE A 80 -18.34 -5.94 -5.37
CA PHE A 80 -18.12 -7.18 -6.09
C PHE A 80 -16.81 -7.81 -5.61
N LEU A 81 -16.91 -9.06 -5.16
CA LEU A 81 -15.81 -9.90 -4.69
C LEU A 81 -15.89 -11.27 -5.38
N PRO A 82 -14.79 -12.01 -5.54
CA PRO A 82 -14.83 -13.35 -6.11
C PRO A 82 -15.73 -14.27 -5.26
N GLU A 83 -16.61 -15.03 -5.91
CA GLU A 83 -17.43 -16.04 -5.23
C GLU A 83 -16.56 -17.21 -4.76
N ASP A 84 -15.63 -17.65 -5.61
CA ASP A 84 -14.50 -18.50 -5.24
C ASP A 84 -13.18 -17.75 -5.53
N PRO A 85 -12.44 -17.29 -4.51
CA PRO A 85 -11.18 -16.57 -4.71
C PRO A 85 -10.04 -17.41 -5.33
N LEU A 86 -10.19 -18.74 -5.36
CA LEU A 86 -9.22 -19.67 -5.93
C LEU A 86 -9.49 -19.94 -7.42
N ASP A 87 -10.68 -19.59 -7.90
CA ASP A 87 -11.04 -19.61 -9.31
C ASP A 87 -10.65 -18.29 -9.97
N ILE A 88 -9.63 -18.36 -10.82
CA ILE A 88 -9.07 -17.21 -11.54
C ILE A 88 -9.45 -17.21 -13.02
N GLU A 89 -10.33 -18.13 -13.44
CA GLU A 89 -10.74 -18.21 -14.84
C GLU A 89 -11.66 -17.02 -15.22
N PRO A 90 -11.66 -16.58 -16.49
CA PRO A 90 -12.41 -15.38 -16.90
C PRO A 90 -13.94 -15.48 -16.70
N ASP A 91 -14.49 -16.68 -16.67
CA ASP A 91 -15.91 -16.98 -16.43
C ASP A 91 -16.25 -17.18 -14.94
N ALA A 92 -15.25 -17.13 -14.06
CA ALA A 92 -15.45 -17.16 -12.61
C ALA A 92 -16.39 -16.04 -12.15
N LYS A 93 -17.23 -16.35 -11.16
CA LYS A 93 -18.28 -15.44 -10.70
C LYS A 93 -17.77 -14.48 -9.63
N TRP A 94 -18.17 -13.23 -9.77
CA TRP A 94 -17.96 -12.17 -8.80
C TRP A 94 -19.31 -11.69 -8.29
N LYS A 95 -19.52 -11.77 -6.98
CA LYS A 95 -20.80 -11.51 -6.34
C LYS A 95 -20.73 -10.25 -5.50
N CYS A 96 -21.74 -9.39 -5.63
CA CYS A 96 -21.88 -8.24 -4.77
C CYS A 96 -22.20 -8.71 -3.33
N SER A 97 -21.45 -8.20 -2.36
CA SER A 97 -21.62 -8.49 -0.93
C SER A 97 -23.01 -8.12 -0.40
N SER A 98 -23.71 -7.19 -1.06
CA SER A 98 -24.94 -6.59 -0.54
C SER A 98 -26.16 -6.92 -1.41
N CYS A 99 -26.18 -6.51 -2.68
CA CYS A 99 -27.34 -6.77 -3.55
C CYS A 99 -27.27 -8.10 -4.32
N ARG A 100 -26.26 -8.94 -4.06
CA ARG A 100 -26.05 -10.27 -4.67
C ARG A 100 -25.95 -10.31 -6.20
N ALA A 101 -25.91 -9.16 -6.87
CA ALA A 101 -25.66 -9.09 -8.30
C ALA A 101 -24.35 -9.79 -8.67
N ILE A 102 -24.31 -10.40 -9.87
CA ILE A 102 -23.17 -11.18 -10.34
C ILE A 102 -22.53 -10.49 -11.54
N LYS A 103 -21.20 -10.52 -11.59
CA LYS A 103 -20.36 -10.19 -12.75
C LYS A 103 -19.40 -11.34 -13.01
N LEU A 104 -18.87 -11.43 -14.23
CA LEU A 104 -17.79 -12.37 -14.55
C LEU A 104 -16.43 -11.74 -14.26
N ALA A 105 -15.46 -12.56 -13.87
CA ALA A 105 -14.10 -12.13 -13.57
C ALA A 105 -13.47 -11.39 -14.75
N GLY A 106 -13.65 -11.85 -15.99
CA GLY A 106 -13.13 -11.17 -17.18
C GLY A 106 -13.69 -9.76 -17.38
N ASN A 107 -14.92 -9.48 -16.94
CA ASN A 107 -15.48 -8.12 -16.96
C ASN A 107 -14.88 -7.24 -15.86
N ILE A 108 -14.56 -7.83 -14.70
CA ILE A 108 -13.87 -7.15 -13.61
C ILE A 108 -12.43 -6.82 -14.03
N SER A 109 -11.68 -7.79 -14.56
CA SER A 109 -10.30 -7.61 -15.03
C SER A 109 -10.22 -6.51 -16.09
N ARG A 110 -11.06 -6.57 -17.12
CA ARG A 110 -11.12 -5.52 -18.16
C ARG A 110 -11.45 -4.13 -17.61
N GLN A 111 -12.28 -4.06 -16.55
CA GLN A 111 -12.57 -2.79 -15.89
C GLN A 111 -11.34 -2.26 -15.15
N VAL A 112 -10.60 -3.13 -14.47
CA VAL A 112 -9.39 -2.80 -13.70
C VAL A 112 -8.23 -2.42 -14.64
N GLU A 113 -8.05 -3.14 -15.74
CA GLU A 113 -7.03 -2.87 -16.77
C GLU A 113 -7.15 -1.44 -17.31
N LYS A 114 -8.36 -0.96 -17.60
CA LYS A 114 -8.58 0.43 -18.03
C LYS A 114 -8.11 1.48 -17.02
N PHE A 115 -8.17 1.17 -15.72
CA PHE A 115 -7.63 2.08 -14.71
C PHE A 115 -6.10 2.05 -14.69
N GLN A 116 -5.49 0.87 -14.86
CA GLN A 116 -4.05 0.71 -14.95
C GLN A 116 -3.47 1.41 -16.19
N GLU A 117 -4.06 1.18 -17.36
CA GLU A 117 -3.65 1.82 -18.62
C GLU A 117 -3.63 3.35 -18.51
N ARG A 118 -4.62 3.92 -17.82
CA ARG A 118 -4.66 5.37 -17.55
C ARG A 118 -3.50 5.84 -16.68
N ILE A 119 -3.12 5.07 -15.65
CA ILE A 119 -1.98 5.42 -14.80
C ILE A 119 -0.68 5.28 -15.60
N SER A 120 -0.49 4.16 -16.30
CA SER A 120 0.72 3.91 -17.11
C SER A 120 0.93 4.98 -18.16
N LYS A 121 -0.12 5.32 -18.94
CA LYS A 121 -0.03 6.37 -19.96
C LYS A 121 0.40 7.72 -19.38
N MET A 122 -0.19 8.11 -18.25
CA MET A 122 0.16 9.39 -17.61
C MET A 122 1.55 9.37 -17.00
N HIS A 123 2.01 8.20 -16.52
CA HIS A 123 3.37 8.03 -16.03
C HIS A 123 4.39 8.12 -17.17
N GLU A 124 4.10 7.53 -18.34
CA GLU A 124 4.95 7.66 -19.53
C GLU A 124 5.02 9.12 -20.03
N GLU A 125 3.89 9.83 -20.02
CA GLU A 125 3.80 11.19 -20.53
C GLU A 125 4.43 12.24 -19.61
N PHE A 126 4.29 12.09 -18.28
CA PHE A 126 4.69 13.12 -17.30
C PHE A 126 5.63 12.62 -16.20
N GLY A 127 5.80 11.31 -16.03
CA GLY A 127 6.57 10.72 -14.93
C GLY A 127 8.09 10.79 -15.11
N SER A 128 8.57 11.30 -16.25
CA SER A 128 10.01 11.40 -16.55
C SER A 128 10.63 12.74 -16.17
N ASP A 129 9.83 13.81 -16.10
CA ASP A 129 10.31 15.15 -15.74
C ASP A 129 10.10 15.36 -14.23
N PRO A 130 11.16 15.45 -13.42
CA PRO A 130 11.12 15.70 -11.97
C PRO A 130 10.35 16.96 -11.55
N GLU A 131 10.26 17.98 -12.41
CA GLU A 131 9.65 19.26 -12.07
C GLU A 131 8.18 19.38 -12.45
N ASP A 132 7.65 18.39 -13.15
CA ASP A 132 6.29 18.38 -13.67
C ASP A 132 5.27 17.76 -12.70
N ASP A 133 4.61 18.63 -11.93
CA ASP A 133 3.60 18.20 -10.97
C ASP A 133 2.34 17.58 -11.63
N ARG A 134 2.20 17.59 -12.97
CA ARG A 134 1.03 17.03 -13.66
C ARG A 134 0.80 15.55 -13.35
N PHE A 135 1.86 14.76 -13.18
CA PHE A 135 1.70 13.34 -12.81
C PHE A 135 1.10 13.18 -11.41
N ILE A 136 1.58 13.95 -10.43
CA ILE A 136 1.08 13.91 -9.06
C ILE A 136 -0.37 14.42 -8.99
N GLU A 137 -0.67 15.52 -9.66
CA GLU A 137 -2.03 16.06 -9.71
C GLU A 137 -3.00 15.11 -10.42
N PHE A 138 -2.53 14.41 -11.46
CA PHE A 138 -3.27 13.29 -12.03
C PHE A 138 -3.53 12.19 -11.00
N CYS A 139 -2.51 11.70 -10.29
CA CYS A 139 -2.69 10.64 -9.29
C CYS A 139 -3.68 11.05 -8.19
N LYS A 140 -3.57 12.27 -7.64
CA LYS A 140 -4.52 12.81 -6.65
C LYS A 140 -5.95 12.85 -7.18
N SER A 141 -6.13 13.37 -8.40
CA SER A 141 -7.42 13.43 -9.09
C SER A 141 -7.99 12.04 -9.35
N PHE A 142 -7.14 11.11 -9.79
CA PHE A 142 -7.47 9.72 -10.04
C PHE A 142 -7.96 9.03 -8.76
N ILE A 143 -7.21 9.15 -7.66
CA ILE A 143 -7.56 8.58 -6.35
C ILE A 143 -8.91 9.12 -5.90
N THR A 144 -9.10 10.44 -5.92
CA THR A 144 -10.34 11.11 -5.49
C THR A 144 -11.56 10.66 -6.30
N LYS A 145 -11.40 10.49 -7.62
CA LYS A 145 -12.50 10.11 -8.52
C LYS A 145 -12.77 8.60 -8.55
N THR A 146 -11.89 7.79 -7.99
CA THR A 146 -11.96 6.32 -8.13
C THR A 146 -12.16 5.61 -6.79
N SER A 147 -11.48 6.05 -5.74
CA SER A 147 -11.55 5.49 -4.39
C SER A 147 -12.93 5.68 -3.78
N GLY A 148 -13.58 4.58 -3.38
CA GLY A 148 -14.96 4.58 -2.85
C GLY A 148 -16.04 4.84 -3.89
N ILE A 149 -15.68 5.23 -5.12
CA ILE A 149 -16.61 5.51 -6.22
C ILE A 149 -16.72 4.30 -7.14
N SER A 150 -15.58 3.82 -7.65
CA SER A 150 -15.50 2.68 -8.58
C SER A 150 -14.73 1.51 -8.00
N LEU A 151 -13.70 1.79 -7.19
CA LEU A 151 -12.85 0.79 -6.55
C LEU A 151 -12.96 0.93 -5.03
N HIS A 152 -12.77 -0.17 -4.30
CA HIS A 152 -12.66 -0.09 -2.85
C HIS A 152 -11.51 0.87 -2.46
N PRO A 153 -11.59 1.64 -1.35
CA PRO A 153 -10.52 2.56 -0.96
C PRO A 153 -9.14 1.92 -0.80
N ASN A 154 -9.12 0.64 -0.42
CA ASN A 154 -7.90 -0.17 -0.29
C ASN A 154 -7.55 -0.93 -1.57
N HIS A 155 -8.25 -0.70 -2.68
CA HIS A 155 -8.02 -1.46 -3.91
C HIS A 155 -6.57 -1.27 -4.38
N TRP A 156 -5.94 -2.35 -4.85
CA TRP A 156 -4.52 -2.36 -5.17
C TRP A 156 -4.13 -1.29 -6.21
N VAL A 157 -4.96 -1.02 -7.23
CA VAL A 157 -4.73 0.06 -8.21
C VAL A 157 -4.69 1.46 -7.57
N ILE A 158 -5.50 1.71 -6.53
CA ILE A 158 -5.44 2.98 -5.80
C ILE A 158 -4.09 3.09 -5.08
N GLN A 159 -3.64 2.00 -4.47
CA GLN A 159 -2.34 1.94 -3.83
C GLN A 159 -1.21 2.13 -4.84
N SER A 160 -1.28 1.52 -6.02
CA SER A 160 -0.30 1.70 -7.09
C SER A 160 -0.19 3.17 -7.54
N ALA A 161 -1.31 3.88 -7.68
CA ALA A 161 -1.29 5.31 -8.02
C ALA A 161 -0.63 6.16 -6.90
N ILE A 162 -0.90 5.83 -5.64
CA ILE A 162 -0.29 6.51 -4.48
C ILE A 162 1.21 6.24 -4.43
N THR A 163 1.62 4.98 -4.53
CA THR A 163 3.03 4.58 -4.51
C THR A 163 3.79 5.23 -5.65
N ALA A 164 3.25 5.23 -6.88
CA ALA A 164 3.90 5.90 -8.02
C ALA A 164 4.06 7.42 -7.80
N ALA A 165 3.04 8.08 -7.23
CA ALA A 165 3.14 9.49 -6.88
C ALA A 165 4.15 9.75 -5.74
N GLY A 166 4.20 8.86 -4.75
CA GLY A 166 5.16 8.92 -3.65
C GLY A 166 6.61 8.72 -4.11
N GLU A 167 6.88 7.69 -4.90
CA GLU A 167 8.19 7.42 -5.50
C GLU A 167 8.67 8.59 -6.34
N TYR A 168 7.79 9.14 -7.19
CA TYR A 168 8.10 10.32 -7.99
C TYR A 168 8.53 11.49 -7.09
N LEU A 169 7.82 11.75 -5.98
CA LEU A 169 8.19 12.81 -5.04
C LEU A 169 9.50 12.55 -4.30
N MET A 170 9.77 11.29 -3.91
CA MET A 170 10.99 10.94 -3.18
C MET A 170 12.24 10.96 -4.07
N LEU A 171 12.12 10.61 -5.35
CA LEU A 171 13.25 10.61 -6.29
C LEU A 171 13.60 12.01 -6.78
N HIS A 172 12.62 12.92 -6.80
CA HIS A 172 12.75 14.18 -7.54
C HIS A 172 12.58 15.44 -6.69
N ARG A 173 11.96 15.37 -5.51
CA ARG A 173 11.47 16.55 -4.78
C ARG A 173 11.76 16.53 -3.27
N GLN A 174 12.82 15.82 -2.82
CA GLN A 174 13.18 15.75 -1.39
C GLN A 174 13.35 17.12 -0.72
N THR A 175 13.67 18.18 -1.48
CA THR A 175 13.85 19.54 -0.97
C THR A 175 12.71 20.50 -1.35
N THR A 176 11.78 20.08 -2.22
CA THR A 176 10.79 20.97 -2.84
C THR A 176 9.32 20.66 -2.49
N LEU A 177 9.05 19.66 -1.65
CA LEU A 177 7.70 19.24 -1.26
C LEU A 177 6.95 20.27 -0.39
N SER A 178 5.70 20.61 -0.72
CA SER A 178 4.87 21.46 0.15
C SER A 178 4.44 20.73 1.43
N LEU A 179 4.14 21.49 2.49
CA LEU A 179 3.69 20.91 3.76
C LEU A 179 2.38 20.11 3.59
N ASP A 180 1.41 20.67 2.87
CA ASP A 180 0.12 20.02 2.61
C ASP A 180 0.29 18.69 1.86
N LEU A 181 1.17 18.68 0.84
CA LEU A 181 1.45 17.46 0.08
C LEU A 181 2.17 16.42 0.96
N SER A 182 3.13 16.87 1.77
CA SER A 182 3.82 15.99 2.74
C SER A 182 2.83 15.33 3.70
N MET A 183 1.94 16.13 4.30
CA MET A 183 0.90 15.64 5.22
C MET A 183 -0.07 14.67 4.54
N TYR A 184 -0.47 14.96 3.30
CA TYR A 184 -1.29 14.06 2.49
C TYR A 184 -0.62 12.68 2.41
N PHE A 185 0.63 12.59 1.94
CA PHE A 185 1.35 11.32 1.82
C PHE A 185 1.57 10.61 3.16
N ILE A 186 1.91 11.32 4.23
CA ILE A 186 2.04 10.73 5.58
C ILE A 186 0.76 9.99 5.99
N LYS A 187 -0.41 10.59 5.75
CA LYS A 187 -1.69 9.93 6.05
C LYS A 187 -1.87 8.66 5.23
N TYR A 188 -1.47 8.65 3.96
CA TYR A 188 -1.54 7.44 3.12
C TYR A 188 -0.55 6.37 3.53
N TRP A 189 0.69 6.72 3.88
CA TRP A 189 1.66 5.73 4.33
C TRP A 189 1.20 5.02 5.60
N LYS A 190 0.62 5.77 6.55
CA LYS A 190 -0.02 5.19 7.74
C LYS A 190 -1.14 4.21 7.37
N HIS A 191 -1.97 4.59 6.40
CA HIS A 191 -3.04 3.72 5.90
C HIS A 191 -2.48 2.45 5.24
N LEU A 192 -1.46 2.57 4.39
CA LEU A 192 -0.81 1.42 3.75
C LEU A 192 -0.14 0.49 4.76
N LEU A 193 0.50 1.04 5.80
CA LEU A 193 1.05 0.24 6.91
C LEU A 193 -0.06 -0.57 7.60
N SER A 194 -1.20 0.04 7.89
CA SER A 194 -2.32 -0.68 8.51
C SER A 194 -2.83 -1.86 7.67
N ILE A 195 -2.80 -1.72 6.34
CA ILE A 195 -3.15 -2.81 5.42
C ILE A 195 -2.04 -3.89 5.44
N GLN A 196 -0.77 -3.48 5.38
CA GLN A 196 0.34 -4.44 5.34
C GLN A 196 0.53 -5.21 6.65
N ASP A 197 0.19 -4.61 7.79
CA ASP A 197 0.18 -5.28 9.09
C ASP A 197 -0.85 -6.42 9.13
N VAL A 198 -1.96 -6.30 8.39
CA VAL A 198 -2.94 -7.38 8.22
C VAL A 198 -2.44 -8.45 7.26
N LEU A 199 -1.88 -8.05 6.12
CA LEU A 199 -1.49 -8.99 5.06
C LEU A 199 -0.21 -9.77 5.38
N THR A 200 0.76 -9.11 6.00
CA THR A 200 2.09 -9.65 6.28
C THR A 200 2.59 -9.15 7.64
N PRO A 201 1.98 -9.61 8.75
CA PRO A 201 2.27 -9.10 10.07
C PRO A 201 3.73 -9.27 10.47
N GLY A 202 4.25 -8.27 11.20
CA GLY A 202 5.57 -8.29 11.79
C GLY A 202 6.64 -7.55 10.99
N MET A 203 7.92 -7.83 11.26
CA MET A 203 9.02 -7.15 10.57
C MET A 203 9.26 -7.76 9.18
N THR A 204 8.57 -7.23 8.16
CA THR A 204 8.73 -7.65 6.77
C THR A 204 9.38 -6.56 5.92
N ARG A 205 9.96 -6.95 4.78
CA ARG A 205 10.57 -5.99 3.84
C ARG A 205 9.55 -4.97 3.32
N ALA A 206 8.31 -5.39 3.08
CA ALA A 206 7.27 -4.47 2.60
C ALA A 206 6.90 -3.41 3.64
N ILE A 207 6.75 -3.81 4.91
CA ILE A 207 6.52 -2.88 6.02
C ILE A 207 7.73 -1.94 6.17
N TYR A 208 8.95 -2.44 6.01
CA TYR A 208 10.16 -1.62 6.05
C TYR A 208 10.18 -0.55 4.95
N ILE A 209 9.90 -0.91 3.69
CA ILE A 209 9.86 0.04 2.57
C ILE A 209 8.86 1.16 2.83
N ILE A 210 7.63 0.83 3.26
CA ILE A 210 6.62 1.86 3.54
C ILE A 210 7.05 2.76 4.71
N LYS A 211 7.71 2.21 5.73
CA LYS A 211 8.26 3.02 6.83
C LYS A 211 9.37 3.95 6.36
N GLU A 212 10.23 3.49 5.47
CA GLU A 212 11.29 4.28 4.86
C GLU A 212 10.71 5.43 4.03
N ASP A 213 9.76 5.17 3.12
CA ASP A 213 9.12 6.20 2.30
C ASP A 213 8.44 7.28 3.15
N ALA A 214 7.78 6.86 4.21
CA ALA A 214 7.11 7.75 5.13
C ALA A 214 8.08 8.53 6.03
N TYR A 215 9.20 7.93 6.41
CA TYR A 215 10.30 8.64 7.07
C TYR A 215 10.88 9.71 6.16
N LEU A 216 11.17 9.39 4.90
CA LEU A 216 11.68 10.35 3.92
C LEU A 216 10.69 11.49 3.72
N THR A 217 9.39 11.20 3.65
CA THR A 217 8.32 12.22 3.58
C THR A 217 8.37 13.16 4.79
N LEU A 218 8.55 12.61 6.00
CA LEU A 218 8.62 13.40 7.23
C LEU A 218 9.87 14.26 7.32
N MET A 219 10.99 13.82 6.76
CA MET A 219 12.24 14.57 6.79
C MET A 219 12.16 15.90 6.03
N VAL A 220 11.25 16.00 5.05
CA VAL A 220 11.01 17.24 4.29
C VAL A 220 10.21 18.27 5.11
N VAL A 221 9.38 17.83 6.06
CA VAL A 221 8.46 18.69 6.82
C VAL A 221 9.20 19.73 7.69
N PRO A 222 10.20 19.38 8.52
CA PRO A 222 10.96 20.35 9.33
C PRO A 222 11.76 21.38 8.52
N LEU A 223 12.29 21.00 7.35
CA LEU A 223 13.06 21.90 6.49
C LEU A 223 12.25 23.11 6.02
N ARG A 224 10.91 23.00 5.97
CA ARG A 224 10.01 24.05 5.47
C ARG A 224 9.31 24.89 6.53
N ILE A 225 9.28 24.44 7.78
CA ILE A 225 8.73 25.23 8.91
C ILE A 225 9.77 26.26 9.40
N GLY A 226 10.83 26.54 8.62
CA GLY A 226 11.83 27.57 8.91
C GLY A 226 12.95 27.15 9.86
N PHE A 227 13.18 25.84 10.05
CA PHE A 227 14.23 25.37 10.94
C PHE A 227 15.57 25.21 10.21
N GLN A 228 16.35 26.29 10.18
CA GLN A 228 17.79 26.24 9.91
C GLN A 228 18.51 25.69 11.15
N GLY A 229 18.86 24.39 11.14
CA GLY A 229 19.67 23.81 12.21
C GLY A 229 19.49 22.32 12.48
N PHE A 230 18.68 21.60 11.72
CA PHE A 230 18.48 20.16 11.90
C PHE A 230 19.50 19.33 11.09
N TYR A 231 20.78 19.44 11.45
CA TYR A 231 21.76 18.45 11.04
C TYR A 231 21.65 17.28 12.02
N TRP A 232 21.37 16.08 11.51
CA TRP A 232 21.41 14.86 12.33
C TRP A 232 22.85 14.62 12.77
N THR A 233 23.24 15.20 13.90
CA THR A 233 24.39 14.72 14.65
C THR A 233 24.03 13.34 15.18
N THR A 234 25.00 12.43 15.17
CA THR A 234 24.93 10.98 15.45
C THR A 234 24.34 10.59 16.83
N SER A 235 23.79 11.54 17.59
CA SER A 235 23.04 11.32 18.83
C SER A 235 21.52 11.34 18.60
N GLY A 236 20.96 10.24 18.10
CA GLY A 236 19.54 10.11 17.74
C GLY A 236 18.52 10.52 18.82
N ASN A 237 18.84 10.43 20.11
CA ASN A 237 17.88 10.67 21.20
C ASN A 237 17.44 12.14 21.39
N LYS A 238 18.26 13.15 21.03
CA LYS A 238 17.86 14.56 21.14
C LYS A 238 16.96 14.99 19.96
N SER A 239 17.29 14.54 18.76
CA SER A 239 16.54 14.81 17.53
C SER A 239 15.12 14.22 17.59
N ILE A 240 14.97 13.01 18.15
CA ILE A 240 13.68 12.34 18.37
C ILE A 240 12.78 13.13 19.34
N LYS A 241 13.34 13.66 20.43
CA LYS A 241 12.57 14.44 21.43
C LYS A 241 12.04 15.74 20.83
N ILE A 242 12.82 16.41 19.99
CA ILE A 242 12.41 17.65 19.31
C ILE A 242 11.37 17.36 18.22
N LEU A 243 11.53 16.28 17.45
CA LEU A 243 10.51 15.84 16.49
C LEU A 243 9.18 15.56 17.21
N ARG A 244 9.20 14.75 18.29
CA ARG A 244 8.01 14.45 19.10
C ARG A 244 7.35 15.71 19.68
N TRP A 245 8.14 16.65 20.22
CA TRP A 245 7.62 17.89 20.81
C TRP A 245 6.94 18.80 19.77
N ASN A 246 7.47 18.87 18.55
CA ASN A 246 6.89 19.68 17.47
C ASN A 246 5.67 19.02 16.83
N LEU A 247 5.67 17.70 16.69
CA LEU A 247 4.52 16.94 16.16
C LEU A 247 3.30 17.00 17.11
N ARG A 248 3.53 17.17 18.43
CA ARG A 248 2.46 17.42 19.43
C ARG A 248 1.70 18.74 19.22
N GLN A 249 2.26 19.71 18.48
CA GLN A 249 1.59 20.98 18.19
C GLN A 249 0.53 20.84 17.08
N TYR A 250 0.56 19.74 16.32
CA TYR A 250 -0.42 19.41 15.28
C TYR A 250 -1.40 18.36 15.82
N SER A 251 -2.41 18.84 16.56
CA SER A 251 -3.32 18.05 17.42
C SER A 251 -4.21 17.00 16.73
N GLU A 252 -4.23 16.90 15.40
CA GLU A 252 -5.13 16.00 14.67
C GLU A 252 -4.51 14.66 14.23
N VAL A 253 -3.19 14.45 14.42
CA VAL A 253 -2.52 13.25 13.90
C VAL A 253 -1.57 12.67 14.95
N SER A 254 -1.76 11.39 15.34
CA SER A 254 -0.83 10.65 16.22
C SER A 254 0.51 10.37 15.50
N LEU A 255 1.31 11.40 15.31
CA LEU A 255 2.64 11.30 14.70
C LEU A 255 3.67 10.71 15.67
N GLU A 256 3.32 10.59 16.95
CA GLU A 256 4.12 9.91 17.98
C GLU A 256 4.36 8.44 17.65
N ASP A 257 3.32 7.73 17.20
CA ASP A 257 3.43 6.33 16.74
C ASP A 257 4.43 6.20 15.57
N PHE A 258 4.52 7.23 14.73
CA PHE A 258 5.37 7.22 13.56
C PHE A 258 6.83 7.48 13.90
N VAL A 259 7.10 8.41 14.82
CA VAL A 259 8.46 8.59 15.35
C VAL A 259 8.95 7.30 16.01
N ASP A 260 8.07 6.60 16.72
CA ASP A 260 8.41 5.34 17.38
C ASP A 260 8.70 4.21 16.37
N LEU A 261 7.93 4.15 15.27
CA LEU A 261 8.16 3.21 14.17
C LEU A 261 9.46 3.50 13.39
N THR A 262 9.80 4.77 13.18
CA THR A 262 11.06 5.20 12.55
C THR A 262 12.26 4.90 13.44
N VAL A 263 12.16 5.16 14.74
CA VAL A 263 13.21 4.87 15.72
C VAL A 263 13.44 3.37 15.88
N ALA A 264 12.39 2.56 15.71
CA ALA A 264 12.50 1.10 15.66
C ALA A 264 13.06 0.56 14.34
N ALA A 265 13.00 1.30 13.23
CA ALA A 265 13.59 0.90 11.95
C ALA A 265 15.11 1.21 11.87
N VAL A 266 15.59 2.15 12.69
CA VAL A 266 17.00 2.58 12.77
C VAL A 266 17.80 1.79 13.85
N LYS A 267 17.14 0.97 14.67
CA LYS A 267 17.76 0.08 15.67
C LYS A 267 17.74 -1.38 15.21
#